data_AF-A0AA38GUB6-F1
#
_entry.id   AF-A0AA38GUB6-F1
#
_cell.length_a   1.000
_cell.length_b   1.000
_cell.length_c   1.000
_cell.angle_alpha   90.00
_cell.angle_beta   90.00
_cell.angle_gamma   90.00
#
_symmetry.space_group_name_H-M   'P 1'
#
loop_
_entity.id
_entity.type
_entity.pdbx_description
1 polymer ?
#
loop_
_entity_poly.entity_id
_entity_poly.type
_entity_poly.pdbx_seq_one_letter_code
_entity_poly.pdbx_strand_id
1 'polypeptide(L)'
;IEPPSETNFICAGESFKSHVVAKEGGKIVDIAAFPPHPRAESGFVKPRGSNLERLRDFIESGKLKAVIDPKSPYAFSEVKEAFQDLETERARGKI
;
A
#
# COMPACT_ATOMS: atom_id res chain seq x y z
N ILE A 1 0.59 24.08 -2.68
CA ILE A 1 -0.25 23.23 -1.81
C ILE A 1 -1.10 22.41 -2.75
N GLU A 2 -0.87 21.10 -2.87
CA GLU A 2 -1.73 20.26 -3.71
C GLU A 2 -3.18 20.37 -3.21
N PRO A 3 -4.18 20.43 -4.11
CA PRO A 3 -5.57 20.40 -3.69
C PRO A 3 -5.78 19.11 -2.91
N PRO A 4 -6.53 19.13 -1.81
CA PRO A 4 -6.68 17.92 -1.03
C PRO A 4 -7.34 16.82 -1.90
N SER A 5 -7.06 15.56 -1.62
CA SER A 5 -7.59 14.45 -2.42
C SER A 5 -9.03 14.12 -2.03
N GLU A 6 -9.83 13.64 -2.99
CA GLU A 6 -11.20 13.16 -2.71
C GLU A 6 -11.21 11.89 -1.85
N THR A 7 -10.13 11.10 -1.93
CA THR A 7 -9.88 9.91 -1.10
C THR A 7 -8.48 9.97 -0.50
N ASN A 8 -8.36 9.65 0.79
CA ASN A 8 -7.10 9.51 1.50
C ASN A 8 -6.83 8.04 1.86
N PHE A 9 -5.68 7.52 1.43
CA PHE A 9 -5.24 6.15 1.74
C PHE A 9 -4.17 6.17 2.82
N ILE A 10 -4.40 5.44 3.91
CA ILE A 10 -3.50 5.34 5.05
C ILE A 10 -2.91 3.94 5.07
N CYS A 11 -1.60 3.86 4.96
CA CYS A 11 -0.87 2.59 4.90
C CYS A 11 -0.04 2.30 6.15
N ALA A 12 0.10 3.28 7.06
CA ALA A 12 0.90 3.16 8.28
C ALA A 12 0.08 2.86 9.56
N GLY A 13 -1.25 2.69 9.43
CA GLY A 13 -2.14 2.42 10.57
C GLY A 13 -2.40 3.62 11.47
N GLU A 14 -2.11 4.84 10.99
CA GLU A 14 -2.20 6.07 11.77
C GLU A 14 -3.50 6.85 11.55
N SER A 15 -4.62 6.18 11.30
CA SER A 15 -5.90 6.86 11.03
C SER A 15 -6.37 7.78 12.14
N PHE A 16 -6.05 7.51 13.41
CA PHE A 16 -6.37 8.44 14.50
C PHE A 16 -5.64 9.78 14.41
N LYS A 17 -4.46 9.84 13.77
CA LYS A 17 -3.71 11.09 13.57
C LYS A 17 -4.00 11.73 12.21
N SER A 18 -4.13 10.91 11.17
CA SER A 18 -4.16 11.38 9.78
C SER A 18 -5.57 11.61 9.21
N HIS A 19 -6.63 11.20 9.93
CA HIS A 19 -8.01 11.43 9.47
C HIS A 19 -8.35 12.91 9.27
N VAL A 20 -7.62 13.86 9.87
CA VAL A 20 -7.87 15.30 9.71
C VAL A 20 -7.36 15.86 8.37
N VAL A 21 -6.52 15.10 7.64
CA VAL A 21 -5.89 15.56 6.39
C VAL A 21 -6.83 15.42 5.19
N ALA A 22 -7.81 14.51 5.26
CA ALA A 22 -8.81 14.36 4.21
C ALA A 22 -9.80 15.54 4.21
N LYS A 23 -10.27 15.97 3.03
CA LYS A 23 -11.34 16.98 2.94
C LYS A 23 -12.54 16.60 3.77
N GLU A 24 -13.32 17.62 4.13
CA GLU A 24 -14.67 17.42 4.62
C GLU A 24 -15.48 16.55 3.62
N GLY A 25 -16.11 15.50 4.14
CA GLY A 25 -16.82 14.50 3.33
C GLY A 25 -15.95 13.54 2.50
N GLY A 26 -14.63 13.73 2.45
CA GLY A 26 -13.72 12.86 1.71
C GLY A 26 -13.60 11.45 2.31
N LYS A 27 -13.44 10.44 1.44
CA LYS A 27 -13.30 9.04 1.86
C LYS A 27 -11.94 8.78 2.50
N ILE A 28 -11.90 8.04 3.59
CA ILE A 28 -10.66 7.58 4.23
C ILE A 28 -10.63 6.06 4.26
N VAL A 29 -9.53 5.47 3.80
CA VAL A 29 -9.30 4.03 3.83
C VAL A 29 -8.00 3.75 4.57
N ASP A 30 -8.04 2.92 5.61
CA ASP A 30 -6.87 2.45 6.36
C ASP A 30 -6.72 0.94 6.17
N ILE A 31 -5.55 0.49 5.71
CA ILE A 31 -5.26 -0.93 5.45
C ILE A 31 -4.47 -1.60 6.57
N ALA A 32 -4.03 -0.85 7.59
CA ALA A 32 -3.10 -1.32 8.61
C ALA A 32 -3.66 -1.21 10.04
N ALA A 33 -4.58 -0.28 10.33
CA ALA A 33 -5.21 -0.18 11.64
C ALA A 33 -6.39 -1.15 11.81
N PHE A 34 -6.46 -1.83 12.97
CA PHE A 34 -7.61 -2.65 13.36
C PHE A 34 -7.92 -2.53 14.87
N PRO A 35 -9.04 -1.89 15.27
CA PRO A 35 -9.99 -1.16 14.42
C PRO A 35 -9.41 0.20 13.96
N PRO A 36 -9.83 0.71 12.78
CA PRO A 36 -9.43 2.04 12.33
C PRO A 36 -10.18 3.14 13.09
N HIS A 37 -9.78 4.40 12.87
CA HIS A 37 -10.55 5.55 13.33
C HIS A 37 -12.00 5.52 12.79
N PRO A 38 -13.04 5.96 13.52
CA PRO A 38 -14.45 5.87 13.07
C PRO A 38 -14.77 6.57 11.74
N ARG A 39 -13.95 7.54 11.32
CA ARG A 39 -14.06 8.24 10.02
C ARG A 39 -13.41 7.47 8.86
N ALA A 40 -12.75 6.36 9.14
CA ALA A 40 -11.99 5.56 8.19
C ALA A 40 -12.60 4.17 8.03
N GLU A 41 -12.65 3.69 6.79
CA GLU A 41 -13.01 2.31 6.46
C GLU A 41 -11.76 1.42 6.49
N SER A 42 -11.89 0.19 6.99
CA SER A 42 -10.82 -0.81 6.82
C SER A 42 -10.75 -1.28 5.37
N GLY A 43 -9.59 -1.10 4.74
CA GLY A 43 -9.34 -1.56 3.38
C GLY A 43 -8.85 -3.01 3.36
N PHE A 44 -9.71 -3.94 2.96
CA PHE A 44 -9.31 -5.33 2.70
C PHE A 44 -9.37 -5.63 1.20
N VAL A 45 -8.30 -6.21 0.67
CA VAL A 45 -8.25 -6.63 -0.74
C VAL A 45 -8.62 -8.10 -0.84
N LYS A 46 -9.59 -8.42 -1.70
CA LYS A 46 -9.83 -9.80 -2.16
C LYS A 46 -9.01 -10.05 -3.43
N PRO A 47 -7.98 -10.91 -3.41
CA PRO A 47 -7.20 -11.21 -4.60
C PRO A 47 -8.07 -11.82 -5.71
N ARG A 48 -7.96 -11.30 -6.93
CA ARG A 48 -8.69 -11.79 -8.12
C ARG A 48 -7.82 -11.63 -9.37
N GLY A 49 -7.74 -12.67 -10.20
CA GLY A 49 -7.03 -12.61 -11.49
C GLY A 49 -7.56 -11.52 -12.43
N SER A 50 -8.87 -11.27 -12.40
CA SER A 50 -9.51 -10.20 -13.19
C SER A 50 -8.98 -8.80 -12.88
N ASN A 51 -8.42 -8.57 -11.68
CA ASN A 51 -7.79 -7.28 -11.38
C ASN A 51 -6.46 -7.14 -12.12
N LEU A 52 -5.69 -8.22 -12.29
CA LEU A 52 -4.46 -8.22 -13.07
C LEU A 52 -4.76 -8.04 -14.57
N GLU A 53 -5.81 -8.68 -15.07
CA GLU A 53 -6.26 -8.50 -16.46
C GLU A 53 -6.58 -7.03 -16.78
N ARG A 54 -7.27 -6.33 -15.85
CA ARG A 54 -7.56 -4.89 -15.98
C ARG A 54 -6.30 -4.02 -15.97
N LEU A 55 -5.22 -4.47 -15.34
CA LEU A 55 -3.96 -3.74 -15.26
C LEU A 55 -3.01 -4.07 -16.40
N ARG A 56 -3.31 -5.09 -17.21
CA ARG A 56 -2.43 -5.64 -18.26
C ARG A 56 -1.84 -4.56 -19.15
N ASP A 57 -2.68 -3.75 -19.79
CA ASP A 57 -2.23 -2.74 -20.76
C ASP A 57 -1.28 -1.72 -20.12
N PHE A 58 -1.51 -1.35 -18.86
CA PHE A 58 -0.64 -0.42 -18.14
C PHE A 58 0.72 -1.04 -17.81
N ILE A 59 0.75 -2.33 -17.49
CA ILE A 59 1.97 -3.10 -17.20
C ILE A 59 2.77 -3.27 -18.50
N GLU A 60 2.13 -3.79 -19.56
CA GLU A 60 2.77 -4.04 -20.85
C GLU A 60 3.27 -2.75 -21.51
N SER A 61 2.54 -1.63 -21.37
CA SER A 61 2.97 -0.33 -21.87
C SER A 61 4.00 0.36 -20.96
N GLY A 62 4.38 -0.23 -19.82
CA GLY A 62 5.31 0.35 -18.85
C GLY A 62 4.80 1.59 -18.09
N LYS A 63 3.50 1.89 -18.17
CA LYS A 63 2.86 2.97 -17.38
C LYS A 63 2.73 2.59 -15.90
N LEU A 64 2.59 1.29 -15.64
CA LEU A 64 2.67 0.70 -14.31
C LEU A 64 3.92 -0.18 -14.23
N LYS A 65 4.81 0.12 -13.30
CA LYS A 65 6.05 -0.63 -13.08
C LYS A 65 6.09 -1.18 -11.67
N ALA A 66 6.61 -2.38 -11.51
CA ALA A 66 6.94 -2.91 -10.19
C ALA A 66 8.13 -2.11 -9.63
N VAL A 67 8.02 -1.70 -8.36
CA VAL A 67 9.14 -1.14 -7.60
C VAL A 67 9.65 -2.26 -6.72
N ILE A 68 10.90 -2.65 -6.94
CA ILE A 68 11.57 -3.76 -6.26
C ILE A 68 12.63 -3.18 -5.32
N ASP A 69 12.71 -3.72 -4.10
CA ASP A 69 13.72 -3.27 -3.14
C ASP A 69 15.13 -3.54 -3.69
N PRO A 70 16.09 -2.61 -3.56
CA PRO A 70 17.45 -2.79 -4.08
C PRO A 70 18.20 -4.02 -3.54
N LYS A 71 17.79 -4.58 -2.40
CA LYS A 71 18.36 -5.82 -1.84
C LYS A 71 17.82 -7.09 -2.48
N SER A 72 16.77 -6.99 -3.28
CA SER A 72 16.12 -8.12 -3.94
C SER A 72 16.73 -8.41 -5.33
N PRO A 73 16.66 -9.66 -5.83
CA PRO A 73 16.04 -10.83 -5.20
C PRO A 73 16.96 -11.51 -4.16
N TYR A 74 16.33 -12.12 -3.16
CA TYR A 74 17.00 -13.02 -2.22
C TYR A 74 17.01 -14.44 -2.78
N ALA A 75 18.08 -15.20 -2.53
CA ALA A 75 18.06 -16.64 -2.81
C ALA A 75 17.05 -17.36 -1.90
N PHE A 76 16.53 -18.51 -2.32
CA PHE A 76 15.55 -19.25 -1.51
C PHE A 76 16.12 -19.69 -0.13
N SER A 77 17.44 -19.89 -0.04
CA SER A 77 18.14 -20.16 1.22
C SER A 77 18.14 -18.97 2.18
N GLU A 78 17.89 -17.75 1.69
CA GLU A 78 17.98 -16.49 2.42
C GLU A 78 16.60 -15.93 2.83
N VAL A 79 15.57 -16.78 2.86
CA VAL A 79 14.20 -16.35 3.20
C VAL A 79 14.13 -15.72 4.59
N LYS A 80 14.94 -16.17 5.55
CA LYS A 80 14.95 -15.59 6.90
C LYS A 80 15.45 -14.15 6.88
N GLU A 81 16.50 -13.90 6.12
CA GLU A 81 17.10 -12.59 5.91
C GLU A 81 16.13 -11.65 5.20
N ALA A 82 15.40 -12.15 4.19
CA ALA A 82 14.34 -11.38 3.53
C ALA A 82 13.23 -10.93 4.50
N PHE A 83 12.77 -11.81 5.40
CA PHE A 83 11.79 -11.46 6.43
C PHE A 83 12.36 -10.47 7.46
N GLN A 84 13.60 -10.64 7.89
CA GLN A 84 14.26 -9.69 8.80
C GLN A 84 14.32 -8.29 8.18
N ASP A 85 14.67 -8.19 6.89
CA ASP A 85 14.69 -6.91 6.19
C ASP A 85 13.30 -6.29 6.06
N LEU A 86 12.26 -7.09 5.79
CA LEU A 86 10.87 -6.63 5.74
C LEU A 86 10.40 -6.06 7.09
N GLU A 87 10.74 -6.73 8.18
CA GLU A 87 10.38 -6.34 9.56
C GLU A 87 11.06 -5.04 10.02
N THR A 88 12.10 -4.57 9.32
CA THR A 88 12.68 -3.24 9.59
C THR A 88 11.77 -2.08 9.16
N GLU A 89 10.72 -2.36 8.38
CA GLU A 89 9.84 -1.37 7.76
C GLU A 89 10.58 -0.37 6.84
N ARG A 90 11.80 -0.71 6.37
CA ARG A 90 12.62 0.15 5.49
C ARG A 90 12.64 -0.28 4.03
N ALA A 91 11.90 -1.33 3.67
CA ALA A 91 11.78 -1.81 2.30
C ALA A 91 11.29 -0.70 1.35
N ARG A 92 11.96 -0.54 0.20
CA ARG A 92 11.59 0.38 -0.87
C ARG A 92 10.98 -0.41 -2.03
N GLY A 93 9.71 -0.78 -1.87
CA GLY A 93 8.97 -1.57 -2.85
C GLY A 93 8.72 -2.98 -2.36
N LYS A 94 8.82 -3.97 -3.25
CA LYS A 94 8.65 -5.39 -2.93
C LYS A 94 9.99 -6.03 -2.62
N ILE A 95 10.02 -6.76 -1.49
CA ILE A 95 11.02 -7.78 -1.15
C ILE A 95 10.53 -9.11 -1.73
#